data_AF-A0A7W3T075-F1
#
_entry.id   AF-A0A7W3T075-F1
#
_cell.length_a   1.000
_cell.length_b   1.000
_cell.length_c   1.000
_cell.angle_alpha   90.00
_cell.angle_beta   90.00
_cell.angle_gamma   90.00
#
_symmetry.space_group_name_H-M   'P 1'
#
loop_
_entity.id
_entity.type
_entity.pdbx_description
1 polymer ?
#
loop_
_entity_poly.entity_id
_entity_poly.type
_entity_poly.pdbx_seq_one_letter_code
_entity_poly.pdbx_strand_id
1 'polypeptide(L)'
;MDLVSRSGWGARPFRTPAGATPYGRARLGVKVHYLGSAYSDRPHTQCPGYIRSVQAQHMDGNGWSDIAYSFVVCTHGTVYEGRGLERRNAANGNTSLNDAHYAVCALLGASGLTEPPDAQLHGMRDAIEHCRARGPAGGEISRHADGFATACPGPALTSWVRAGAPRPSSGGPSGFHVVQRGETLSGIARHHGTTWQELHTLNRELIGPDPGRITPGQRLLLPGGTHTVRAGETLSGIATAYPGVTWQQIAQANRIPAPYTIHPGQRLTIPAQRSAPV
;
A
#
# COMPACT_ATOMS: atom_id res chain seq x y z
N MET A 1 5.69 6.78 -3.00
CA MET A 1 4.27 7.10 -3.12
C MET A 1 3.84 7.23 -4.56
N ASP A 2 2.90 6.39 -4.96
CA ASP A 2 2.08 6.55 -6.16
C ASP A 2 0.84 7.37 -5.79
N LEU A 3 0.86 8.68 -6.02
CA LEU A 3 -0.22 9.61 -5.64
C LEU A 3 -0.98 10.07 -6.88
N VAL A 4 -2.27 9.83 -6.89
CA VAL A 4 -3.22 10.34 -7.89
C VAL A 4 -3.91 11.58 -7.33
N SER A 5 -3.69 12.72 -7.99
CA SER A 5 -4.33 13.99 -7.63
C SER A 5 -5.84 13.94 -7.84
N ARG A 6 -6.56 14.91 -7.27
CA ARG A 6 -8.01 15.07 -7.51
C ARG A 6 -8.41 15.05 -8.98
N SER A 7 -7.68 15.77 -9.84
CA SER A 7 -7.94 15.74 -11.29
C SER A 7 -7.64 14.38 -11.90
N GLY A 8 -6.58 13.69 -11.44
CA GLY A 8 -6.18 12.38 -11.93
C GLY A 8 -7.23 11.27 -11.72
N TRP A 9 -8.02 11.33 -10.65
CA TRP A 9 -9.15 10.40 -10.45
C TRP A 9 -10.51 10.98 -10.82
N GLY A 10 -10.56 12.17 -11.44
CA GLY A 10 -11.80 12.79 -11.87
C GLY A 10 -12.71 13.21 -10.71
N ALA A 11 -12.14 13.74 -9.64
CA ALA A 11 -12.88 14.27 -8.51
C ALA A 11 -13.84 15.37 -8.94
N ARG A 12 -15.06 15.35 -8.40
CA ARG A 12 -15.94 16.52 -8.49
C ARG A 12 -15.36 17.68 -7.66
N PRO A 13 -15.67 18.94 -8.00
CA PRO A 13 -15.36 20.08 -7.15
C PRO A 13 -15.97 19.92 -5.75
N PHE A 14 -15.26 20.37 -4.72
CA PHE A 14 -15.81 20.45 -3.37
C PHE A 14 -16.81 21.62 -3.26
N ARG A 15 -17.78 21.55 -2.35
CA ARG A 15 -18.76 22.62 -2.09
C ARG A 15 -18.20 23.63 -1.09
N THR A 16 -18.36 24.92 -1.37
CA THR A 16 -17.98 26.03 -0.47
C THR A 16 -19.14 26.46 0.42
N PRO A 17 -18.87 27.05 1.61
CA PRO A 17 -17.54 27.31 2.17
C PRO A 17 -16.91 26.11 2.88
N ALA A 18 -17.71 25.14 3.35
CA ALA A 18 -17.24 24.06 4.23
C ALA A 18 -16.17 23.13 3.61
N GLY A 19 -16.15 22.97 2.29
CA GLY A 19 -15.14 22.16 1.58
C GLY A 19 -13.79 22.85 1.46
N ALA A 20 -13.73 24.17 1.61
CA ALA A 20 -12.51 24.97 1.50
C ALA A 20 -11.86 25.27 2.85
N THR A 21 -12.43 24.81 3.98
CA THR A 21 -11.90 25.11 5.31
C THR A 21 -10.47 24.58 5.46
N PRO A 22 -9.46 25.44 5.69
CA PRO A 22 -8.10 24.99 5.92
C PRO A 22 -7.95 24.37 7.30
N TYR A 23 -6.85 23.64 7.51
CA TYR A 23 -6.44 23.26 8.87
C TYR A 23 -6.04 24.49 9.67
N GLY A 24 -6.54 24.62 10.90
CA GLY A 24 -6.21 25.75 11.78
C GLY A 24 -4.86 25.64 12.49
N ARG A 25 -4.19 24.47 12.44
CA ARG A 25 -2.94 24.19 13.15
C ARG A 25 -2.16 23.03 12.53
N ALA A 26 -0.93 22.82 12.98
CA ALA A 26 -0.19 21.58 12.75
C ALA A 26 -0.96 20.39 13.33
N ARG A 27 -0.91 19.25 12.63
CA ARG A 27 -1.64 18.04 13.01
C ARG A 27 -0.77 17.24 13.98
N LEU A 28 -1.36 16.62 14.98
CA LEU A 28 -0.68 15.69 15.89
C LEU A 28 -0.19 14.43 15.15
N GLY A 29 -0.87 14.06 14.07
CA GLY A 29 -0.49 12.94 13.22
C GLY A 29 -1.58 12.52 12.24
N VAL A 30 -1.74 11.21 12.08
CA VAL A 30 -2.68 10.59 11.14
C VAL A 30 -3.61 9.61 11.85
N LYS A 31 -4.90 9.65 11.52
CA LYS A 31 -5.89 8.64 11.87
C LYS A 31 -6.17 7.71 10.69
N VAL A 32 -6.11 6.42 10.96
CA VAL A 32 -6.38 5.34 10.00
C VAL A 32 -7.87 5.01 10.00
N HIS A 33 -8.41 4.87 8.79
CA HIS A 33 -9.81 4.55 8.51
C HIS A 33 -9.96 3.37 7.55
N TYR A 34 -11.16 2.80 7.52
CA TYR A 34 -11.64 1.87 6.51
C TYR A 34 -13.06 2.26 6.06
N LEU A 35 -13.66 1.53 5.12
CA LEU A 35 -14.98 1.89 4.58
C LEU A 35 -16.14 1.59 5.53
N GLY A 36 -16.00 0.62 6.44
CA GLY A 36 -17.08 0.22 7.36
C GLY A 36 -18.27 -0.49 6.72
N SER A 37 -18.31 -0.58 5.38
CA SER A 37 -19.32 -1.27 4.58
C SER A 37 -18.72 -2.49 3.88
N ALA A 38 -19.54 -3.29 3.22
CA ALA A 38 -19.05 -4.39 2.39
C ALA A 38 -18.16 -3.85 1.26
N TYR A 39 -17.02 -4.49 1.02
CA TYR A 39 -16.12 -4.13 -0.07
C TYR A 39 -15.64 -5.38 -0.81
N SER A 40 -15.81 -5.38 -2.12
CA SER A 40 -15.21 -6.37 -3.02
C SER A 40 -14.05 -5.71 -3.77
N ASP A 41 -12.93 -6.41 -3.84
CA ASP A 41 -11.80 -5.95 -4.62
C ASP A 41 -12.13 -5.88 -6.12
N ARG A 42 -11.30 -5.16 -6.87
CA ARG A 42 -11.51 -4.91 -8.30
C ARG A 42 -10.20 -4.59 -8.99
N PRO A 43 -10.12 -4.72 -10.33
CA PRO A 43 -8.95 -4.27 -11.07
C PRO A 43 -8.62 -2.79 -10.79
N HIS A 44 -7.32 -2.45 -10.75
CA HIS A 44 -6.85 -1.10 -10.43
C HIS A 44 -7.52 0.00 -11.27
N THR A 45 -7.76 -0.29 -12.56
CA THR A 45 -8.43 0.61 -13.52
C THR A 45 -9.83 1.06 -13.07
N GLN A 46 -10.46 0.34 -12.15
CA GLN A 46 -11.78 0.65 -11.59
C GLN A 46 -11.73 1.41 -10.26
N CYS A 47 -10.55 1.54 -9.63
CA CYS A 47 -10.38 2.26 -8.36
C CYS A 47 -10.83 3.73 -8.45
N PRO A 48 -10.48 4.52 -9.48
CA PRO A 48 -10.96 5.90 -9.61
C PRO A 48 -12.49 5.99 -9.65
N GLY A 49 -13.14 5.06 -10.37
CA GLY A 49 -14.60 4.99 -10.46
C GLY A 49 -15.27 4.80 -9.11
N TYR A 50 -14.74 3.90 -8.29
CA TYR A 50 -15.28 3.69 -6.95
C TYR A 50 -14.98 4.85 -5.99
N ILE A 51 -13.82 5.49 -6.08
CA ILE A 51 -13.53 6.64 -5.22
C ILE A 51 -14.49 7.79 -5.55
N ARG A 52 -14.87 7.96 -6.82
CA ARG A 52 -15.96 8.87 -7.22
C ARG A 52 -17.31 8.45 -6.63
N SER A 53 -17.63 7.16 -6.50
CA SER A 53 -18.87 6.73 -5.84
C SER A 53 -18.84 7.00 -4.33
N VAL A 54 -17.69 6.85 -3.67
CA VAL A 54 -17.51 7.26 -2.26
C VAL A 54 -17.68 8.77 -2.09
N GLN A 55 -17.09 9.57 -3.00
CA GLN A 55 -17.28 11.03 -3.00
C GLN A 55 -18.76 11.39 -3.22
N ALA A 56 -19.43 10.76 -4.20
CA ALA A 56 -20.84 10.99 -4.48
C ALA A 56 -21.72 10.61 -3.28
N GLN A 57 -21.49 9.47 -2.63
CA GLN A 57 -22.23 9.11 -1.43
C GLN A 57 -22.06 10.14 -0.31
N HIS A 58 -20.85 10.65 -0.09
CA HIS A 58 -20.61 11.69 0.90
C HIS A 58 -21.32 13.01 0.54
N MET A 59 -21.26 13.43 -0.72
CA MET A 59 -21.81 14.73 -1.13
C MET A 59 -23.33 14.72 -1.34
N ASP A 60 -23.83 13.68 -2.00
CA ASP A 60 -25.22 13.58 -2.44
C ASP A 60 -26.05 12.79 -1.42
N GLY A 61 -25.46 11.77 -0.77
CA GLY A 61 -26.12 11.00 0.28
C GLY A 61 -26.05 11.68 1.65
N ASN A 62 -24.87 12.09 2.11
CA ASN A 62 -24.69 12.68 3.44
C ASN A 62 -24.79 14.22 3.46
N GLY A 63 -24.88 14.86 2.30
CA GLY A 63 -24.88 16.32 2.17
C GLY A 63 -23.53 17.00 2.45
N TRP A 64 -22.43 16.24 2.52
CA TRP A 64 -21.12 16.78 2.86
C TRP A 64 -20.52 17.60 1.72
N SER A 65 -19.52 18.41 2.06
CA SER A 65 -18.87 19.30 1.10
C SER A 65 -17.92 18.60 0.13
N ASP A 66 -17.42 17.42 0.47
CA ASP A 66 -16.46 16.63 -0.31
C ASP A 66 -16.33 15.24 0.33
N ILE A 67 -15.56 14.35 -0.30
CA ILE A 67 -15.10 13.11 0.35
C ILE A 67 -14.48 13.41 1.72
N ALA A 68 -14.78 12.62 2.75
CA ALA A 68 -14.40 12.97 4.12
C ALA A 68 -12.89 12.88 4.41
N TYR A 69 -12.18 11.98 3.74
CA TYR A 69 -10.80 11.64 4.07
C TYR A 69 -9.79 12.60 3.44
N SER A 70 -8.63 12.77 4.07
CA SER A 70 -7.49 13.49 3.49
C SER A 70 -6.94 12.70 2.29
N PHE A 71 -6.76 11.39 2.46
CA PHE A 71 -6.32 10.46 1.43
C PHE A 71 -7.09 9.14 1.49
N VAL A 72 -7.19 8.47 0.34
CA VAL A 72 -7.80 7.14 0.21
C VAL A 72 -6.81 6.20 -0.47
N VAL A 73 -6.66 4.96 0.01
CA VAL A 73 -5.68 4.01 -0.50
C VAL A 73 -6.38 2.76 -1.01
N CYS A 74 -6.19 2.44 -2.28
CA CYS A 74 -6.75 1.22 -2.86
C CYS A 74 -5.90 -0.01 -2.51
N THR A 75 -6.45 -1.18 -2.78
CA THR A 75 -5.82 -2.50 -2.57
C THR A 75 -4.49 -2.68 -3.32
N HIS A 76 -4.23 -1.86 -4.34
CA HIS A 76 -3.01 -1.90 -5.15
C HIS A 76 -1.91 -0.98 -4.60
N GLY A 77 -2.16 -0.26 -3.49
CA GLY A 77 -1.19 0.63 -2.87
C GLY A 77 -1.13 2.05 -3.42
N THR A 78 -1.91 2.36 -4.46
CA THR A 78 -2.05 3.73 -4.95
C THR A 78 -2.82 4.59 -3.96
N VAL A 79 -2.28 5.77 -3.70
CA VAL A 79 -2.86 6.80 -2.82
C VAL A 79 -3.61 7.79 -3.69
N TYR A 80 -4.83 8.12 -3.29
CA TYR A 80 -5.70 9.08 -3.97
C TYR A 80 -5.91 10.28 -3.06
N GLU A 81 -5.68 11.46 -3.61
CA GLU A 81 -5.90 12.72 -2.90
C GLU A 81 -7.39 12.96 -2.69
N GLY A 82 -7.83 12.97 -1.43
CA GLY A 82 -9.17 13.37 -1.03
C GLY A 82 -9.21 14.87 -0.76
N ARG A 83 -9.37 15.24 0.51
CA ARG A 83 -9.26 16.63 0.97
C ARG A 83 -7.82 17.17 0.93
N GLY A 84 -6.84 16.28 0.85
CA GLY A 84 -5.43 16.62 0.69
C GLY A 84 -4.82 17.19 1.96
N LEU A 85 -3.70 17.89 1.80
CA LEU A 85 -2.90 18.38 2.91
C LEU A 85 -3.40 19.70 3.52
N GLU A 86 -4.11 20.50 2.73
CA GLU A 86 -4.45 21.88 3.08
C GLU A 86 -5.83 22.01 3.71
N ARG A 87 -6.79 21.19 3.28
CA ARG A 87 -8.20 21.30 3.66
C ARG A 87 -8.55 20.31 4.77
N ARG A 88 -9.23 20.79 5.81
CA ARG A 88 -9.63 19.99 6.96
C ARG A 88 -10.52 18.82 6.55
N ASN A 89 -10.14 17.63 6.99
CA ASN A 89 -10.92 16.42 6.80
C ASN A 89 -12.26 16.44 7.57
N ALA A 90 -13.13 15.47 7.30
CA ALA A 90 -14.43 15.32 7.96
C ALA A 90 -14.64 13.90 8.51
N ALA A 91 -13.57 13.14 8.75
CA ALA A 91 -13.63 11.70 8.97
C ALA A 91 -13.46 11.28 10.43
N ASN A 92 -12.92 12.14 11.31
CA ASN A 92 -12.52 11.78 12.67
C ASN A 92 -13.62 12.00 13.72
N GLY A 93 -14.89 12.08 13.31
CA GLY A 93 -16.06 12.13 14.20
C GLY A 93 -16.50 13.53 14.64
N ASN A 94 -15.58 14.47 14.89
CA ASN A 94 -15.93 15.86 15.21
C ASN A 94 -14.85 16.86 14.76
N THR A 95 -15.18 18.16 14.81
CA THR A 95 -14.32 19.25 14.34
C THR A 95 -12.94 19.27 15.02
N SER A 96 -12.88 19.07 16.34
CA SER A 96 -11.62 19.09 17.09
C SER A 96 -10.67 17.99 16.64
N LEU A 97 -11.21 16.77 16.45
CA LEU A 97 -10.45 15.61 15.96
C LEU A 97 -10.10 15.73 14.48
N ASN A 98 -10.97 16.36 13.68
CA ASN A 98 -10.71 16.66 12.29
C ASN A 98 -9.57 17.68 12.13
N ASP A 99 -9.45 18.65 13.03
CA ASP A 99 -8.32 19.60 13.07
C ASP A 99 -7.03 18.98 13.63
N ALA A 100 -7.15 18.02 14.55
CA ALA A 100 -6.00 17.41 15.21
C ALA A 100 -5.24 16.42 14.32
N HIS A 101 -5.90 15.69 13.41
CA HIS A 101 -5.26 14.64 12.62
C HIS A 101 -5.67 14.69 11.16
N TYR A 102 -4.78 14.24 10.28
CA TYR A 102 -5.17 13.80 8.95
C TYR A 102 -5.99 12.50 9.01
N ALA A 103 -6.75 12.22 7.95
CA ALA A 103 -7.50 10.97 7.83
C ALA A 103 -7.07 10.21 6.56
N VAL A 104 -6.51 9.01 6.74
CA VAL A 104 -6.13 8.11 5.63
C VAL A 104 -7.03 6.89 5.68
N CYS A 105 -7.78 6.65 4.61
CA CYS A 105 -8.76 5.56 4.53
C CYS A 105 -8.29 4.45 3.58
N ALA A 106 -8.26 3.21 4.05
CA ALA A 106 -8.11 2.05 3.19
C ALA A 106 -9.46 1.69 2.54
N LEU A 107 -9.44 1.40 1.23
CA LEU A 107 -10.54 0.70 0.57
C LEU A 107 -10.58 -0.75 1.06
N LEU A 108 -11.15 -0.94 2.24
CA LEU A 108 -11.24 -2.19 2.97
C LEU A 108 -12.60 -2.25 3.66
N GLY A 109 -13.25 -3.41 3.60
CA GLY A 109 -14.61 -3.57 4.07
C GLY A 109 -14.72 -4.01 5.53
N ALA A 110 -15.92 -3.88 6.08
CA ALA A 110 -16.34 -4.62 7.28
C ALA A 110 -16.74 -6.07 6.94
N SER A 111 -17.02 -6.35 5.66
CA SER A 111 -17.24 -7.67 5.08
C SER A 111 -16.76 -7.69 3.62
N GLY A 112 -16.59 -8.89 3.05
CA GLY A 112 -15.90 -9.07 1.75
C GLY A 112 -14.39 -9.11 1.94
N LEU A 113 -13.66 -8.15 1.38
CA LEU A 113 -12.23 -7.99 1.62
C LEU A 113 -12.00 -7.24 2.95
N THR A 114 -11.64 -8.00 3.98
CA THR A 114 -11.43 -7.50 5.35
C THR A 114 -9.97 -7.49 5.79
N GLU A 115 -9.10 -8.19 5.07
CA GLU A 115 -7.65 -8.20 5.28
C GLU A 115 -6.96 -7.32 4.22
N PRO A 116 -6.16 -6.31 4.61
CA PRO A 116 -5.48 -5.44 3.66
C PRO A 116 -4.29 -6.17 3.02
N PRO A 117 -4.16 -6.20 1.68
CA PRO A 117 -2.96 -6.71 1.03
C PRO A 117 -1.74 -5.81 1.34
N ASP A 118 -0.54 -6.38 1.27
CA ASP A 118 0.70 -5.65 1.57
C ASP A 118 0.87 -4.37 0.75
N ALA A 119 0.48 -4.42 -0.53
CA ALA A 119 0.41 -3.26 -1.41
C ALA A 119 -0.38 -2.09 -0.78
N GLN A 120 -1.56 -2.38 -0.24
CA GLN A 120 -2.38 -1.38 0.44
C GLN A 120 -1.70 -0.86 1.70
N LEU A 121 -1.07 -1.73 2.50
CA LEU A 121 -0.33 -1.31 3.69
C LEU A 121 0.89 -0.44 3.35
N HIS A 122 1.58 -0.72 2.24
CA HIS A 122 2.62 0.16 1.68
C HIS A 122 2.05 1.54 1.29
N GLY A 123 0.92 1.57 0.58
CA GLY A 123 0.25 2.82 0.20
C GLY A 123 -0.24 3.63 1.41
N MET A 124 -0.78 2.96 2.42
CA MET A 124 -1.19 3.57 3.69
C MET A 124 0.02 4.18 4.40
N ARG A 125 1.16 3.48 4.42
CA ARG A 125 2.38 3.99 5.02
C ARG A 125 2.95 5.18 4.25
N ASP A 126 2.96 5.11 2.92
CA ASP A 126 3.35 6.20 2.03
C ASP A 126 2.49 7.46 2.27
N ALA A 127 1.18 7.30 2.43
CA ALA A 127 0.27 8.41 2.73
C ALA A 127 0.57 9.04 4.11
N ILE A 128 0.87 8.23 5.13
CA ILE A 128 1.27 8.72 6.47
C ILE A 128 2.58 9.51 6.40
N GLU A 129 3.57 8.99 5.69
CA GLU A 129 4.87 9.64 5.51
C GLU A 129 4.74 10.93 4.68
N HIS A 130 3.88 10.94 3.67
CA HIS A 130 3.54 12.15 2.92
C HIS A 130 2.88 13.21 3.80
N CYS A 131 1.93 12.82 4.65
CA CYS A 131 1.31 13.71 5.62
C CYS A 131 2.33 14.38 6.55
N ARG A 132 3.43 13.70 6.91
CA ARG A 132 4.50 14.24 7.77
C ARG A 132 5.49 15.10 7.01
N ALA A 133 5.88 14.65 5.81
CA ALA A 133 6.91 15.32 5.03
C ALA A 133 6.41 16.61 4.36
N ARG A 134 5.11 16.69 4.04
CA ARG A 134 4.53 17.78 3.24
C ARG A 134 3.37 18.48 3.94
N GLY A 135 2.62 17.78 4.77
CA GLY A 135 1.61 18.36 5.64
C GLY A 135 2.17 18.60 7.04
N PRO A 136 1.72 19.57 7.78
CA PRO A 136 1.86 19.66 9.25
C PRO A 136 1.97 18.47 10.23
N ALA A 137 2.14 17.19 9.86
CA ALA A 137 1.80 16.08 10.76
C ALA A 137 2.93 15.69 11.74
N GLY A 138 2.55 15.53 13.00
CA GLY A 138 3.37 14.93 14.05
C GLY A 138 3.49 13.41 13.98
N GLY A 139 4.03 12.84 15.05
CA GLY A 139 4.39 11.42 15.14
C GLY A 139 3.22 10.46 15.32
N GLU A 140 2.01 10.92 15.63
CA GLU A 140 0.92 10.02 15.98
C GLU A 140 0.41 9.22 14.76
N ILE A 141 0.24 7.91 14.95
CA ILE A 141 -0.51 7.05 14.05
C ILE A 141 -1.57 6.38 14.92
N SER A 142 -2.82 6.82 14.78
CA SER A 142 -3.91 6.37 15.65
C SER A 142 -5.07 5.80 14.85
N ARG A 143 -5.93 5.08 15.53
CA ARG A 143 -7.19 4.58 15.01
C ARG A 143 -8.24 5.68 15.10
N HIS A 144 -9.27 5.62 14.26
CA HIS A 144 -10.46 6.43 14.48
C HIS A 144 -11.05 6.15 15.88
N ALA A 145 -11.10 4.87 16.27
CA ALA A 145 -11.54 4.40 17.58
C ALA A 145 -10.78 4.98 18.79
N ASP A 146 -9.57 5.53 18.61
CA ASP A 146 -8.80 6.12 19.72
C ASP A 146 -9.32 7.49 20.15
N GLY A 147 -10.19 8.13 19.34
CA GLY A 147 -10.79 9.43 19.67
C GLY A 147 -12.31 9.49 19.52
N PHE A 148 -12.94 8.45 18.98
CA PHE A 148 -14.37 8.44 18.69
C PHE A 148 -14.96 7.04 18.91
N ALA A 149 -16.21 6.94 19.34
CA ALA A 149 -16.88 5.66 19.57
C ALA A 149 -17.25 5.00 18.23
N THR A 150 -16.37 4.15 17.71
CA THR A 150 -16.54 3.45 16.43
C THR A 150 -15.71 2.18 16.36
N ALA A 151 -16.10 1.23 15.50
CA ALA A 151 -15.30 0.05 15.16
C ALA A 151 -14.16 0.36 14.17
N CYS A 152 -14.14 1.55 13.56
CA CYS A 152 -13.14 1.96 12.58
C CYS A 152 -11.73 2.04 13.21
N PRO A 153 -10.67 1.46 12.58
CA PRO A 153 -10.58 1.00 11.18
C PRO A 153 -10.80 -0.50 10.94
N GLY A 154 -11.54 -1.18 11.82
CA GLY A 154 -11.68 -2.63 11.77
C GLY A 154 -10.50 -3.37 12.41
N PRO A 155 -10.61 -4.71 12.57
CA PRO A 155 -9.67 -5.50 13.36
C PRO A 155 -8.26 -5.55 12.75
N ALA A 156 -8.13 -5.83 11.45
CA ALA A 156 -6.84 -5.96 10.78
C ALA A 156 -6.00 -4.67 10.86
N LEU A 157 -6.59 -3.54 10.47
CA LEU A 157 -5.93 -2.24 10.55
C LEU A 157 -5.74 -1.77 12.00
N THR A 158 -6.60 -2.17 12.93
CA THR A 158 -6.38 -1.94 14.37
C THR A 158 -5.08 -2.61 14.83
N SER A 159 -4.89 -3.88 14.49
CA SER A 159 -3.67 -4.62 14.83
C SER A 159 -2.43 -3.99 14.18
N TRP A 160 -2.53 -3.60 12.91
CA TRP A 160 -1.45 -2.93 12.19
C TRP A 160 -1.05 -1.59 12.82
N VAL A 161 -2.03 -0.73 13.17
CA VAL A 161 -1.77 0.56 13.85
C VAL A 161 -1.14 0.34 15.22
N ARG A 162 -1.63 -0.63 16.00
CA ARG A 162 -1.05 -0.96 17.33
C ARG A 162 0.39 -1.44 17.24
N ALA A 163 0.78 -2.07 16.13
CA ALA A 163 2.16 -2.44 15.84
C ALA A 163 3.03 -1.25 15.37
N GLY A 164 2.52 -0.02 15.36
CA GLY A 164 3.23 1.17 14.89
C GLY A 164 3.11 1.42 13.39
N ALA A 165 2.10 0.80 12.74
CA ALA A 165 1.89 0.81 11.30
C ALA A 165 3.18 0.46 10.54
N PRO A 166 3.81 -0.70 10.84
CA PRO A 166 5.06 -1.08 10.19
C PRO A 166 4.81 -1.22 8.70
N ARG A 167 5.75 -0.74 7.89
CA ARG A 167 5.78 -1.12 6.48
C ARG A 167 5.91 -2.65 6.45
N PRO A 168 5.05 -3.39 5.72
CA PRO A 168 5.27 -4.82 5.54
C PRO A 168 6.74 -5.06 5.15
N SER A 169 7.42 -5.93 5.89
CA SER A 169 8.78 -6.32 5.50
C SER A 169 8.72 -6.89 4.09
N SER A 170 9.77 -6.70 3.29
CA SER A 170 9.91 -7.17 1.91
C SER A 170 9.91 -8.71 1.78
N GLY A 171 8.91 -9.39 2.30
CA GLY A 171 8.43 -10.66 1.78
C GLY A 171 7.51 -10.32 0.61
N GLY A 172 8.11 -9.96 -0.52
CA GLY A 172 7.35 -9.58 -1.72
C GLY A 172 6.45 -10.72 -2.21
N PRO A 173 5.41 -10.42 -3.02
CA PRO A 173 4.64 -11.45 -3.69
C PRO A 173 5.59 -12.28 -4.57
N SER A 174 5.56 -13.58 -4.32
CA SER A 174 6.38 -14.59 -4.99
C SER A 174 6.09 -14.70 -6.48
N GLY A 175 7.15 -14.81 -7.28
CA GLY A 175 7.16 -15.49 -8.56
C GLY A 175 7.14 -14.59 -9.80
N PHE A 176 6.13 -13.74 -9.93
CA PHE A 176 5.95 -12.91 -11.12
C PHE A 176 4.91 -11.80 -10.87
N HIS A 177 5.03 -10.70 -11.59
CA HIS A 177 4.04 -9.64 -11.71
C HIS A 177 3.32 -9.74 -13.05
N VAL A 178 1.99 -9.74 -13.05
CA VAL A 178 1.19 -9.67 -14.29
C VAL A 178 0.98 -8.20 -14.63
N VAL A 179 1.58 -7.75 -15.74
CA VAL A 179 1.47 -6.38 -16.22
C VAL A 179 0.01 -6.01 -16.43
N GLN A 180 -0.41 -4.89 -15.87
CA GLN A 180 -1.71 -4.29 -16.03
C GLN A 180 -1.66 -3.14 -17.04
N ARG A 181 -2.84 -2.77 -17.55
CA ARG A 181 -2.96 -1.65 -18.50
C ARG A 181 -2.49 -0.34 -17.86
N GLY A 182 -1.51 0.30 -18.48
CA GLY A 182 -0.97 1.60 -18.04
C GLY A 182 0.20 1.51 -17.06
N GLU A 183 0.64 0.30 -16.69
CA GLU A 183 1.85 0.14 -15.89
C GLU A 183 3.12 0.41 -16.71
N THR A 184 4.20 0.76 -16.00
CA THR A 184 5.56 0.87 -16.55
C THR A 184 6.48 -0.05 -15.75
N LEU A 185 7.58 -0.52 -16.34
CA LEU A 185 8.61 -1.28 -15.62
C LEU A 185 9.07 -0.56 -14.34
N SER A 186 9.21 0.77 -14.40
CA SER A 186 9.57 1.60 -13.25
C SER A 186 8.50 1.63 -12.15
N GLY A 187 7.23 1.68 -12.53
CA GLY A 187 6.12 1.60 -11.57
C GLY A 187 6.07 0.24 -10.88
N ILE A 188 6.19 -0.83 -11.66
CA ILE A 188 6.19 -2.22 -11.18
C ILE A 188 7.39 -2.46 -10.28
N ALA A 189 8.60 -2.09 -10.73
CA ALA A 189 9.82 -2.27 -9.95
C ALA A 189 9.74 -1.56 -8.59
N ARG A 190 9.26 -0.31 -8.58
CA ARG A 190 9.05 0.45 -7.34
C ARG A 190 8.05 -0.23 -6.41
N HIS A 191 6.98 -0.80 -6.95
CA HIS A 191 5.97 -1.54 -6.19
C HIS A 191 6.57 -2.78 -5.49
N HIS A 192 7.48 -3.47 -6.18
CA HIS A 192 8.13 -4.69 -5.68
C HIS A 192 9.49 -4.44 -5.02
N GLY A 193 9.86 -3.18 -4.76
CA GLY A 193 11.11 -2.84 -4.07
C GLY A 193 12.39 -3.19 -4.83
N THR A 194 12.34 -3.21 -6.17
CA THR A 194 13.48 -3.43 -7.07
C THR A 194 13.67 -2.22 -8.00
N THR A 195 14.63 -2.30 -8.92
CA THR A 195 14.87 -1.29 -9.96
C THR A 195 14.30 -1.77 -11.31
N TRP A 196 13.90 -0.84 -12.17
CA TRP A 196 13.40 -1.21 -13.49
C TRP A 196 14.49 -1.88 -14.33
N GLN A 197 15.76 -1.54 -14.10
CA GLN A 197 16.91 -2.17 -14.75
C GLN A 197 17.05 -3.63 -14.34
N GLU A 198 16.91 -3.94 -13.05
CA GLU A 198 16.98 -5.29 -12.53
C GLU A 198 15.79 -6.13 -13.00
N LEU A 199 14.58 -5.56 -12.95
CA LEU A 199 13.37 -6.18 -13.47
C LEU A 199 13.44 -6.41 -14.99
N HIS A 200 13.95 -5.45 -15.77
CA HIS A 200 14.17 -5.59 -17.22
C HIS A 200 15.23 -6.63 -17.53
N THR A 201 16.36 -6.62 -16.82
CA THR A 201 17.44 -7.58 -17.00
C THR A 201 16.95 -9.01 -16.77
N LEU A 202 16.17 -9.23 -15.72
CA LEU A 202 15.60 -10.53 -15.41
C LEU A 202 14.60 -11.02 -16.48
N ASN A 203 13.91 -10.10 -17.14
CA ASN A 203 12.88 -10.39 -18.12
C ASN A 203 13.31 -10.05 -19.56
N ARG A 204 14.61 -9.91 -19.81
CA ARG A 204 15.12 -9.38 -21.08
C ARG A 204 14.74 -10.24 -22.27
N GLU A 205 14.68 -11.55 -22.08
CA GLU A 205 14.23 -12.51 -23.09
C GLU A 205 12.75 -12.32 -23.46
N LEU A 206 11.92 -11.93 -22.48
CA LEU A 206 10.49 -11.72 -22.67
C LEU A 206 10.16 -10.32 -23.22
N ILE A 207 10.86 -9.28 -22.75
CA ILE A 207 10.60 -7.87 -23.09
C ILE A 207 11.35 -7.45 -24.36
N GLY A 208 12.51 -8.05 -24.63
CA GLY A 208 13.41 -7.63 -25.71
C GLY A 208 14.22 -6.38 -25.34
N PRO A 209 14.82 -5.71 -26.35
CA PRO A 209 15.78 -4.63 -26.13
C PRO A 209 15.15 -3.34 -25.61
N ASP A 210 13.85 -3.13 -25.82
CA ASP A 210 13.13 -1.92 -25.43
C ASP A 210 12.37 -2.14 -24.10
N PRO A 211 12.82 -1.54 -22.97
CA PRO A 211 12.16 -1.69 -21.67
C PRO A 211 10.77 -1.02 -21.62
N GLY A 212 10.40 -0.18 -22.58
CA GLY A 212 9.05 0.39 -22.67
C GLY A 212 8.00 -0.60 -23.17
N ARG A 213 8.42 -1.71 -23.79
CA ARG A 213 7.52 -2.71 -24.41
C ARG A 213 7.05 -3.76 -23.43
N ILE A 214 6.31 -3.35 -22.41
CA ILE A 214 5.51 -4.28 -21.60
C ILE A 214 4.04 -4.22 -22.02
N THR A 215 3.42 -5.39 -22.19
CA THR A 215 2.02 -5.50 -22.60
C THR A 215 1.14 -6.02 -21.46
N PRO A 216 -0.10 -5.55 -21.30
CA PRO A 216 -1.01 -6.09 -20.30
C PRO A 216 -1.19 -7.61 -20.45
N GLY A 217 -1.19 -8.33 -19.33
CA GLY A 217 -1.21 -9.79 -19.27
C GLY A 217 0.17 -10.45 -19.31
N GLN A 218 1.23 -9.69 -19.61
CA GLN A 218 2.60 -10.20 -19.60
C GLN A 218 3.06 -10.53 -18.18
N ARG A 219 3.66 -11.70 -17.98
CA ARG A 219 4.13 -12.18 -16.68
C ARG A 219 5.61 -11.87 -16.53
N LEU A 220 5.94 -10.81 -15.80
CA LEU A 220 7.31 -10.44 -15.50
C LEU A 220 7.79 -11.20 -14.26
N LEU A 221 8.86 -11.97 -14.39
CA LEU A 221 9.59 -12.51 -13.25
C LEU A 221 10.00 -11.37 -12.33
N LEU A 222 9.77 -11.54 -11.03
CA LEU A 222 10.26 -10.59 -10.05
C LEU A 222 11.65 -11.03 -9.58
N PRO A 223 12.63 -10.12 -9.48
CA PRO A 223 13.91 -10.45 -8.87
C PRO A 223 13.66 -10.96 -7.46
N GLY A 224 14.34 -12.04 -7.13
CA GLY A 224 14.24 -12.60 -5.81
C GLY A 224 14.76 -11.58 -4.79
N GLY A 225 14.09 -11.52 -3.64
CA GLY A 225 14.37 -10.50 -2.64
C GLY A 225 15.67 -10.75 -1.88
N THR A 226 15.94 -9.90 -0.90
CA THR A 226 16.91 -10.23 0.15
C THR A 226 16.23 -10.36 1.49
N HIS A 227 16.62 -11.37 2.24
CA HIS A 227 16.12 -11.65 3.57
C HIS A 227 17.23 -11.44 4.60
N THR A 228 16.99 -10.63 5.63
CA THR A 228 17.94 -10.53 6.75
C THR A 228 17.49 -11.48 7.85
N VAL A 229 18.34 -12.46 8.14
CA VAL A 229 18.08 -13.52 9.12
C VAL A 229 17.83 -12.90 10.49
N ARG A 230 16.74 -13.30 11.14
CA ARG A 230 16.38 -12.94 12.51
C ARG A 230 16.84 -14.02 13.48
N ALA A 231 16.90 -13.66 14.76
CA ALA A 231 17.20 -14.61 15.82
C ALA A 231 16.21 -15.80 15.79
N GLY A 232 16.74 -17.02 15.70
CA GLY A 232 15.96 -18.26 15.71
C GLY A 232 15.44 -18.73 14.35
N GLU A 233 15.70 -18.01 13.25
CA GLU A 233 15.32 -18.47 11.91
C GLU A 233 16.26 -19.57 11.40
N THR A 234 15.71 -20.46 10.55
CA THR A 234 16.44 -21.50 9.82
C THR A 234 16.21 -21.32 8.32
N LEU A 235 17.08 -21.85 7.46
CA LEU A 235 16.85 -21.76 6.00
C LEU A 235 15.51 -22.38 5.57
N SER A 236 15.07 -23.46 6.23
CA SER A 236 13.77 -24.08 5.98
C SER A 236 12.62 -23.21 6.44
N GLY A 237 12.71 -22.59 7.63
CA GLY A 237 11.72 -21.65 8.12
C GLY A 237 11.66 -20.36 7.29
N ILE A 238 12.79 -19.90 6.77
CA ILE A 238 12.84 -18.75 5.86
C ILE A 238 12.17 -19.13 4.53
N ALA A 239 12.46 -20.32 3.99
CA ALA A 239 11.85 -20.78 2.74
C ALA A 239 10.32 -20.85 2.78
N THR A 240 9.69 -21.11 3.93
CA THR A 240 8.21 -21.07 4.03
C THR A 240 7.62 -19.69 3.80
N ALA A 241 8.40 -18.63 4.05
CA ALA A 241 8.01 -17.25 3.74
C ALA A 241 8.16 -16.91 2.25
N TYR A 242 8.74 -17.80 1.44
CA TYR A 242 8.98 -17.62 0.01
C TYR A 242 8.40 -18.80 -0.80
N PRO A 243 7.10 -18.79 -1.10
CA PRO A 243 6.42 -19.88 -1.81
C PRO A 243 7.16 -20.33 -3.07
N GLY A 244 7.44 -21.63 -3.16
CA GLY A 244 8.14 -22.30 -4.26
C GLY A 244 9.62 -21.93 -4.43
N VAL A 245 10.23 -21.29 -3.44
CA VAL A 245 11.68 -21.28 -3.25
C VAL A 245 12.02 -22.31 -2.17
N THR A 246 12.89 -23.26 -2.47
CA THR A 246 13.33 -24.25 -1.47
C THR A 246 14.50 -23.71 -0.66
N TRP A 247 14.67 -24.23 0.55
CA TRP A 247 15.82 -23.86 1.38
C TRP A 247 17.15 -24.23 0.70
N GLN A 248 17.18 -25.29 -0.12
CA GLN A 248 18.35 -25.65 -0.93
C GLN A 248 18.68 -24.58 -1.96
N GLN A 249 17.66 -24.02 -2.62
CA GLN A 249 17.84 -22.92 -3.57
C GLN A 249 18.38 -21.66 -2.87
N ILE A 250 17.90 -21.36 -1.65
CA ILE A 250 18.44 -20.26 -0.84
C ILE A 250 19.90 -20.55 -0.45
N ALA A 251 20.21 -21.75 0.03
CA ALA A 251 21.58 -22.15 0.38
C ALA A 251 22.53 -22.01 -0.82
N GLN A 252 22.11 -22.50 -1.99
CA GLN A 252 22.88 -22.44 -3.22
C GLN A 252 23.10 -21.00 -3.71
N ALA A 253 22.04 -20.17 -3.71
CA ALA A 253 22.11 -18.76 -4.10
C ALA A 253 23.09 -17.96 -3.22
N ASN A 254 23.24 -18.37 -1.95
CA ASN A 254 24.11 -17.72 -0.98
C ASN A 254 25.44 -18.44 -0.73
N ARG A 255 25.72 -19.51 -1.49
CA ARG A 255 26.93 -20.35 -1.32
C ARG A 255 27.14 -20.82 0.12
N ILE A 256 26.07 -21.19 0.81
CA ILE A 256 26.12 -21.68 2.20
C ILE A 256 26.40 -23.19 2.16
N PRO A 257 27.59 -23.65 2.58
CA PRO A 257 27.91 -25.08 2.59
C PRO A 257 27.22 -25.78 3.77
N ALA A 258 27.12 -27.12 3.71
CA ALA A 258 26.78 -27.92 4.88
C ALA A 258 27.73 -27.55 6.05
N PRO A 259 27.22 -27.36 7.28
CA PRO A 259 25.91 -27.77 7.80
C PRO A 259 24.77 -26.75 7.60
N TYR A 260 24.87 -25.81 6.65
CA TYR A 260 23.86 -24.83 6.28
C TYR A 260 23.52 -23.80 7.37
N THR A 261 24.52 -23.48 8.19
CA THR A 261 24.41 -22.51 9.28
C THR A 261 24.15 -21.10 8.73
N ILE A 262 23.19 -20.42 9.37
CA ILE A 262 22.92 -19.00 9.17
C ILE A 262 22.97 -18.26 10.51
N HIS A 263 23.31 -16.97 10.47
CA HIS A 263 23.44 -16.13 11.66
C HIS A 263 22.48 -14.95 11.65
N PRO A 264 21.93 -14.53 12.80
CA PRO A 264 21.13 -13.30 12.87
C PRO A 264 21.89 -12.10 12.31
N GLY A 265 21.21 -11.29 11.50
CA GLY A 265 21.79 -10.17 10.76
C GLY A 265 22.41 -10.56 9.41
N GLN A 266 22.59 -11.85 9.12
CA GLN A 266 23.07 -12.30 7.82
C GLN A 266 22.06 -11.98 6.73
N ARG A 267 22.50 -11.36 5.64
CA ARG A 267 21.67 -11.05 4.48
C ARG A 267 21.75 -12.19 3.47
N LEU A 268 20.61 -12.82 3.20
CA LEU A 268 20.43 -13.88 2.22
C LEU A 268 19.80 -13.32 0.95
N THR A 269 20.37 -13.68 -0.18
CA THR A 269 19.75 -13.58 -1.50
C THR A 269 18.69 -14.66 -1.62
N ILE A 270 17.44 -14.27 -1.81
CA ILE A 270 16.37 -15.19 -2.15
C ILE A 270 16.37 -15.28 -3.68
N PRO A 271 16.52 -16.45 -4.30
CA PRO A 271 16.52 -16.56 -5.75
C PRO A 271 15.14 -16.24 -6.34
N ALA A 272 15.13 -15.65 -7.54
CA ALA A 272 13.90 -15.46 -8.32
C ALA A 272 13.31 -16.82 -8.71
N GLN A 273 12.00 -16.99 -8.65
CA GLN A 273 11.39 -18.21 -9.16
C GLN A 273 11.40 -18.20 -10.68
N ARG A 274 12.01 -19.22 -11.29
CA ARG A 274 11.75 -19.57 -12.69
C ARG A 274 10.77 -20.72 -12.68
N SER A 275 9.64 -20.58 -13.36
CA SER A 275 8.78 -21.74 -13.63
C SER A 275 9.61 -22.78 -14.40
N ALA A 276 9.52 -24.05 -14.02
CA ALA A 276 9.94 -25.11 -14.94
C ALA A 276 9.06 -25.02 -16.21
N PRO A 277 9.61 -25.25 -17.41
CA PRO A 277 8.78 -25.44 -18.59
C PRO A 277 7.88 -26.64 -18.35
N VAL A 278 6.58 -26.50 -18.63
CA VAL A 278 5.65 -27.63 -18.76
C VAL A 278 5.85 -28.27 -20.12
#